data_AF-A0A814PJQ4-F1
#
_entry.id   AF-A0A814PJQ4-F1
#
_cell.length_a   1.000
_cell.length_b   1.000
_cell.length_c   1.000
_cell.angle_alpha   90.00
_cell.angle_beta   90.00
_cell.angle_gamma   90.00
#
_symmetry.space_group_name_H-M   'P 1'
#
loop_
_entity.id
_entity.type
_entity.pdbx_description
1 polymer ?
#
loop_
_entity_poly.entity_id
_entity_poly.type
_entity_poly.pdbx_seq_one_letter_code
_entity_poly.pdbx_strand_id
1 'polypeptide(L)'
;MELFIFIVLLSKIFLIRSKYLNPISFLRLNITGCYLMEKYLFIQNLSIYCYEINFLFFHKFSQFDQKCLKLPTNQPTQALLKFQFYSEKKLILDNSLHLDFKSIQNDFYVYFSNLKGLDSNLNIFKQKVFSLVFYFSSFEIYSKSVPMKECKNQNFTLFKNVLSLYLTNTVKYSNNTCTYIFKDTFMDSFLINGIANVFIFKNQLGFLEIEKNLNAKIEKVYVLTFKSNFDRSFFNYELFKNTELFVFAGVLEKIDPFSIIYFKNFDLELYNLENFIANNKFLFETLNTYSNRTLSFKLNSFFNYTDQAFCLFKTFRSYDKINFSIDFPLVCSCTFIWVAGDLKGSELCPQQFSKCKFEELIKRCNVSNYKYKEKLESNFYTMLDTGIMANFMIFFMSPFICFVGIITNLLNLYIIRKIKFEFKEQIYTLMDINTKVSLAFYFVNIFHMVNFCFLPNGDYCLNISKYVLVQYIEIIFYDIFCSVLKTISNVLIVLIGITRLKILKYGSNYKLLHGKKRWLILLLTFVLCLLNLEKMFNSYVNEYYFPYVEFDYLGYPIKNSFKSWEYLSEPLNI
;
A
#
# COMPACT_ATOMS: atom_id res chain seq x y z
N MET A 1 9.42 -22.21 32.79
CA MET A 1 8.62 -21.50 33.80
C MET A 1 9.17 -20.09 34.04
N GLU A 2 10.48 -19.94 34.27
CA GLU A 2 11.13 -18.61 34.43
C GLU A 2 11.02 -17.69 33.20
N LEU A 3 11.14 -18.23 31.98
CA LEU A 3 10.92 -17.48 30.74
C LEU A 3 9.47 -16.94 30.62
N PHE A 4 8.49 -17.70 31.12
CA PHE A 4 7.08 -17.32 31.10
C PHE A 4 6.80 -16.19 32.11
N ILE A 5 7.45 -16.23 33.29
CA ILE A 5 7.40 -15.17 34.30
C ILE A 5 8.01 -13.86 33.77
N PHE A 6 9.12 -13.95 33.03
CA PHE A 6 9.75 -12.78 32.40
C PHE A 6 8.86 -12.11 31.33
N ILE A 7 8.15 -12.91 30.52
CA ILE A 7 7.19 -12.42 29.50
C ILE A 7 5.97 -11.76 30.15
N VAL A 8 5.46 -12.30 31.27
CA VAL A 8 4.35 -11.70 32.03
C VAL A 8 4.76 -10.39 32.71
N LEU A 9 6.01 -10.27 33.16
CA LEU A 9 6.55 -9.03 33.74
C LEU A 9 6.73 -7.93 32.68
N LEU A 10 7.27 -8.27 31.50
CA LEU A 10 7.42 -7.33 30.38
C LEU A 10 6.07 -6.83 29.86
N SER A 11 5.08 -7.71 29.70
CA SER A 11 3.73 -7.31 29.26
C SER A 11 3.04 -6.39 30.28
N LYS A 12 3.24 -6.58 31.59
CA LYS A 12 2.73 -5.65 32.62
C LYS A 12 3.40 -4.27 32.57
N ILE A 13 4.71 -4.21 32.33
CA ILE A 13 5.45 -2.94 32.22
C ILE A 13 4.98 -2.14 30.98
N PHE A 14 4.71 -2.81 29.87
CA PHE A 14 4.19 -2.15 28.66
C PHE A 14 2.72 -1.70 28.79
N LEU A 15 1.88 -2.45 29.51
CA LEU A 15 0.49 -2.07 29.77
C LEU A 15 0.40 -0.78 30.61
N ILE A 16 1.35 -0.61 31.55
CA ILE A 16 1.49 0.60 32.36
C ILE A 16 1.86 1.80 31.47
N ARG A 17 2.77 1.64 30.50
CA ARG A 17 3.21 2.75 29.62
C ARG A 17 2.10 3.25 28.67
N SER A 18 1.21 2.37 28.18
CA SER A 18 0.08 2.81 27.33
C SER A 18 -0.98 3.63 28.09
N LYS A 19 -1.09 3.45 29.41
CA LYS A 19 -2.00 4.22 30.27
C LYS A 19 -1.52 5.65 30.55
N TYR A 20 -0.28 6.00 30.21
CA TYR A 20 0.31 7.32 30.47
C TYR A 20 0.36 8.26 29.25
N LEU A 21 -0.20 7.87 28.11
CA LEU A 21 -0.55 8.82 27.05
C LEU A 21 -1.84 9.54 27.47
N ASN A 22 -1.69 10.51 28.37
CA ASN A 22 -2.77 11.41 28.77
C ASN A 22 -3.28 12.17 27.53
N PRO A 23 -4.58 12.09 27.19
CA PRO A 23 -5.16 13.09 26.31
C PRO A 23 -5.02 14.44 27.01
N ILE A 24 -4.41 15.40 26.33
CA ILE A 24 -4.34 16.79 26.80
C ILE A 24 -5.79 17.28 26.92
N SER A 25 -6.30 17.30 28.14
CA SER A 25 -7.67 17.69 28.47
C SER A 25 -7.82 19.20 28.44
N PHE A 26 -7.84 19.79 27.24
CA PHE A 26 -8.20 21.18 27.00
C PHE A 26 -9.54 21.23 26.27
N LEU A 27 -10.64 20.82 26.91
CA LEU A 27 -12.02 21.21 26.61
C LEU A 27 -12.95 20.51 27.62
N ARG A 28 -13.46 21.24 28.61
CA ARG A 28 -14.58 20.77 29.44
C ARG A 28 -15.89 21.02 28.69
N LEU A 29 -16.54 19.99 28.16
CA LEU A 29 -17.87 20.14 27.57
C LEU A 29 -18.93 20.13 28.68
N ASN A 30 -19.26 21.33 29.15
CA ASN A 30 -20.18 21.53 30.29
C ASN A 30 -21.68 21.35 29.93
N ILE A 31 -22.01 20.50 28.95
CA ILE A 31 -23.39 20.26 28.49
C ILE A 31 -23.77 18.81 28.82
N THR A 32 -24.75 18.65 29.71
CA THR A 32 -25.40 17.38 30.05
C THR A 32 -26.03 16.76 28.79
N GLY A 33 -25.26 15.92 28.11
CA GLY A 33 -25.62 15.30 26.82
C GLY A 33 -24.43 14.98 25.91
N CYS A 34 -23.29 15.67 26.10
CA CYS A 34 -22.10 15.52 25.25
C CYS A 34 -21.10 14.44 25.71
N TYR A 35 -21.39 13.76 26.83
CA TYR A 35 -20.49 12.78 27.46
C TYR A 35 -20.10 11.63 26.52
N LEU A 36 -21.03 11.18 25.67
CA LEU A 36 -20.72 10.14 24.69
C LEU A 36 -19.70 10.61 23.66
N MET A 37 -19.72 11.88 23.25
CA MET A 37 -18.78 12.42 22.28
C MET A 37 -17.37 12.61 22.88
N GLU A 38 -17.26 13.04 24.15
CA GLU A 38 -15.97 13.18 24.84
C GLU A 38 -15.14 11.89 24.84
N LYS A 39 -15.81 10.73 24.91
CA LYS A 39 -15.12 9.43 24.88
C LYS A 39 -14.41 9.13 23.55
N TYR A 40 -14.89 9.72 22.46
CA TYR A 40 -14.45 9.41 21.10
C TYR A 40 -13.73 10.59 20.43
N LEU A 41 -13.71 11.76 21.06
CA LEU A 41 -13.14 12.99 20.54
C LEU A 41 -11.68 13.15 20.96
N PHE A 42 -10.81 13.33 19.99
CA PHE A 42 -9.43 13.73 20.18
C PHE A 42 -9.14 14.97 19.34
N ILE A 43 -8.73 16.07 19.98
CA ILE A 43 -8.40 17.31 19.29
C ILE A 43 -6.89 17.48 19.32
N GLN A 44 -6.31 17.64 18.14
CA GLN A 44 -4.88 17.89 17.98
C GLN A 44 -4.69 19.25 17.32
N ASN A 45 -3.93 20.10 18.00
CA ASN A 45 -3.44 21.34 17.42
C ASN A 45 -2.14 21.05 16.67
N LEU A 46 -2.18 21.06 15.34
CA LEU A 46 -0.98 20.83 14.53
C LEU A 46 -0.19 22.13 14.35
N SER A 47 -0.88 23.26 14.23
CA SER A 47 -0.28 24.59 14.12
C SER A 47 -1.32 25.67 14.44
N ILE A 48 -0.87 26.92 14.61
CA ILE A 48 -1.73 28.09 14.85
C ILE A 48 -2.89 28.19 13.82
N TYR A 49 -2.69 27.65 12.61
CA TYR A 49 -3.62 27.74 11.49
C TYR A 49 -4.26 26.40 11.10
N CYS A 50 -4.00 25.30 11.81
CA CYS A 50 -4.52 23.99 11.44
C CYS A 50 -4.98 23.21 12.68
N TYR A 51 -6.29 22.97 12.77
CA TYR A 51 -6.89 22.17 13.83
C TYR A 51 -7.39 20.85 13.26
N GLU A 52 -7.00 19.77 13.91
CA GLU A 52 -7.44 18.43 13.56
C GLU A 52 -8.31 17.85 14.66
N ILE A 53 -9.50 17.40 14.26
CA ILE A 53 -10.54 16.87 15.13
C ILE A 53 -10.79 15.42 14.72
N ASN A 54 -10.32 14.51 15.56
CA ASN A 54 -10.35 13.08 15.32
C ASN A 54 -11.47 12.44 16.14
N PHE A 55 -12.37 11.75 15.45
CA PHE A 55 -13.45 10.98 16.05
C PHE A 55 -13.14 9.49 15.92
N LEU A 56 -12.66 8.88 17.01
CA LEU A 56 -12.12 7.53 17.02
C LEU A 56 -13.12 6.52 17.60
N PHE A 57 -13.13 5.29 17.06
CA PHE A 57 -13.82 4.12 17.63
C PHE A 57 -15.33 4.28 17.88
N PHE A 58 -16.02 5.07 17.06
CA PHE A 58 -17.47 5.19 17.15
C PHE A 58 -18.18 4.05 16.40
N HIS A 59 -19.44 3.80 16.75
CA HIS A 59 -20.25 2.72 16.19
C HIS A 59 -21.46 3.19 15.37
N LYS A 60 -21.87 4.45 15.50
CA LYS A 60 -22.97 5.09 14.75
C LYS A 60 -22.69 6.58 14.59
N PHE A 61 -23.09 7.17 13.46
CA PHE A 61 -22.96 8.60 13.23
C PHE A 61 -23.86 9.46 14.12
N SER A 62 -25.00 8.92 14.55
CA SER A 62 -25.90 9.54 15.53
C SER A 62 -25.25 9.83 16.90
N GLN A 63 -24.05 9.33 17.17
CA GLN A 63 -23.30 9.62 18.40
C GLN A 63 -22.66 11.02 18.37
N PHE A 64 -22.64 11.68 17.20
CA PHE A 64 -22.09 13.00 17.01
C PHE A 64 -23.21 14.04 17.00
N ASP A 65 -23.09 15.03 17.88
CA ASP A 65 -23.87 16.26 17.85
C ASP A 65 -22.90 17.44 17.79
N GLN A 66 -22.94 18.21 16.71
CA GLN A 66 -22.07 19.36 16.56
C GLN A 66 -22.25 20.41 17.67
N LYS A 67 -23.41 20.48 18.34
CA LYS A 67 -23.59 21.37 19.50
C LYS A 67 -22.59 21.08 20.62
N CYS A 68 -22.05 19.86 20.65
CA CYS A 68 -21.00 19.45 21.56
C CYS A 68 -19.60 19.87 21.11
N LEU A 69 -19.40 20.30 19.86
CA LEU A 69 -18.12 20.82 19.37
C LEU A 69 -18.02 22.31 19.66
N LYS A 70 -17.43 22.67 20.81
CA LYS A 70 -17.03 24.05 21.08
C LYS A 70 -15.66 24.31 20.46
N LEU A 71 -15.65 24.86 19.26
CA LEU A 71 -14.42 25.38 18.65
C LEU A 71 -13.94 26.61 19.46
N PRO A 72 -12.62 26.79 19.65
CA PRO A 72 -12.08 27.97 20.31
C PRO A 72 -12.56 29.26 19.64
N THR A 73 -13.16 30.17 20.41
CA THR A 73 -13.76 31.42 19.89
C THR A 73 -12.75 32.41 19.33
N ASN A 74 -11.47 32.25 19.66
CA ASN A 74 -10.39 33.16 19.26
C ASN A 74 -9.61 32.63 18.05
N GLN A 75 -10.18 31.70 17.27
CA GLN A 75 -9.51 31.18 16.08
C GLN A 75 -9.35 32.28 15.03
N PRO A 76 -8.18 32.37 14.38
CA PRO A 76 -8.05 33.23 13.21
C PRO A 76 -9.07 32.79 12.15
N THR A 77 -9.67 33.75 11.46
CA THR A 77 -10.64 33.55 10.35
C THR A 77 -10.07 32.77 9.15
N GLN A 78 -8.85 32.25 9.25
CA GLN A 78 -8.17 31.46 8.23
C GLN A 78 -7.71 30.10 8.75
N ALA A 79 -8.15 29.68 9.95
CA ALA A 79 -7.80 28.36 10.47
C ALA A 79 -8.43 27.25 9.61
N LEU A 80 -7.58 26.38 9.07
CA LEU A 80 -7.96 25.17 8.36
C LEU A 80 -8.44 24.13 9.38
N LEU A 81 -9.66 23.63 9.18
CA LEU A 81 -10.25 22.61 10.05
C LEU A 81 -10.26 21.26 9.34
N LYS A 82 -9.72 20.23 10.00
CA LYS A 82 -9.77 18.84 9.54
C LYS A 82 -10.65 18.03 10.48
N PHE A 83 -11.69 17.41 9.95
CA PHE A 83 -12.54 16.46 10.69
C PHE A 83 -12.25 15.06 10.19
N GLN A 84 -11.83 14.16 11.07
CA GLN A 84 -11.52 12.78 10.69
C GLN A 84 -12.40 11.80 11.45
N PHE A 85 -13.14 10.97 10.71
CA PHE A 85 -14.09 10.01 11.24
C PHE A 85 -13.58 8.58 11.08
N TYR A 86 -13.23 7.94 12.20
CA TYR A 86 -12.77 6.55 12.29
C TYR A 86 -13.77 5.66 13.01
N SER A 87 -14.63 5.01 12.22
CA SER A 87 -15.58 4.04 12.76
C SER A 87 -14.92 2.69 13.04
N GLU A 88 -15.33 2.01 14.11
CA GLU A 88 -14.78 0.68 14.47
C GLU A 88 -15.22 -0.43 13.50
N LYS A 89 -16.41 -0.26 12.92
CA LYS A 89 -17.02 -1.19 11.97
C LYS A 89 -17.46 -0.44 10.72
N LYS A 90 -17.68 -1.16 9.61
CA LYS A 90 -18.16 -0.52 8.39
C LYS A 90 -19.55 0.10 8.55
N LEU A 91 -19.67 1.42 8.37
CA LEU A 91 -20.93 2.17 8.52
C LEU A 91 -21.41 2.77 7.20
N ILE A 92 -22.73 2.91 7.06
CA ILE A 92 -23.31 3.72 5.98
C ILE A 92 -23.32 5.15 6.47
N LEU A 93 -22.75 6.07 5.69
CA LEU A 93 -22.87 7.50 5.97
C LEU A 93 -24.28 7.96 5.60
N ASP A 94 -25.06 8.35 6.61
CA ASP A 94 -26.45 8.75 6.47
C ASP A 94 -26.73 10.09 7.18
N ASN A 95 -27.99 10.52 7.18
CA ASN A 95 -28.42 11.78 7.79
C ASN A 95 -28.35 11.81 9.33
N SER A 96 -27.92 10.73 9.98
CA SER A 96 -27.72 10.76 11.43
C SER A 96 -26.45 11.51 11.83
N LEU A 97 -25.53 11.79 10.89
CA LEU A 97 -24.42 12.71 11.12
C LEU A 97 -24.92 14.16 11.00
N HIS A 98 -25.14 14.82 12.14
CA HIS A 98 -25.56 16.21 12.18
C HIS A 98 -24.35 17.15 12.30
N LEU A 99 -23.84 17.60 11.14
CA LEU A 99 -22.86 18.69 11.07
C LEU A 99 -23.48 19.87 10.30
N ASP A 100 -23.61 20.99 10.98
CA ASP A 100 -23.97 22.31 10.43
C ASP A 100 -22.71 23.15 10.21
N PHE A 101 -22.08 22.95 9.06
CA PHE A 101 -20.95 23.72 8.58
C PHE A 101 -21.26 25.19 8.26
N LYS A 102 -22.53 25.63 8.31
CA LYS A 102 -22.88 27.05 8.07
C LYS A 102 -22.17 28.01 9.01
N SER A 103 -21.83 27.57 10.22
CA SER A 103 -21.08 28.38 11.20
C SER A 103 -19.58 28.44 10.91
N ILE A 104 -19.07 27.58 10.04
CA ILE A 104 -17.65 27.50 9.70
C ILE A 104 -17.44 28.31 8.43
N GLN A 105 -16.95 29.54 8.57
CA GLN A 105 -16.65 30.41 7.43
C GLN A 105 -15.41 29.96 6.65
N ASN A 106 -14.61 29.06 7.22
CA ASN A 106 -13.32 28.63 6.67
C ASN A 106 -13.46 27.38 5.81
N ASP A 107 -12.49 27.17 4.91
CA ASP A 107 -12.36 25.92 4.19
C ASP A 107 -12.02 24.78 5.17
N PHE A 108 -12.75 23.66 5.06
CA PHE A 108 -12.56 22.50 5.92
C PHE A 108 -12.52 21.19 5.13
N TYR A 109 -11.78 20.25 5.69
CA TYR A 109 -11.49 18.94 5.13
C TYR A 109 -12.20 17.89 5.97
N VAL A 110 -12.88 16.96 5.31
CA VAL A 110 -13.58 15.86 5.98
C VAL A 110 -13.01 14.54 5.49
N TYR A 111 -12.51 13.75 6.41
CA TYR A 111 -11.94 12.44 6.16
C TYR A 111 -12.86 11.38 6.76
N PHE A 112 -13.27 10.42 5.94
CA PHE A 112 -14.07 9.28 6.39
C PHE A 112 -13.29 7.98 6.22
N SER A 113 -13.25 7.18 7.28
CA SER A 113 -12.63 5.86 7.28
C SER A 113 -13.66 4.77 7.63
N ASN A 114 -13.45 3.59 7.05
CA ASN A 114 -14.29 2.41 7.24
C ASN A 114 -15.77 2.65 6.88
N LEU A 115 -16.09 3.29 5.77
CA LEU A 115 -17.46 3.33 5.28
C LEU A 115 -17.82 2.06 4.51
N LYS A 116 -19.05 1.58 4.73
CA LYS A 116 -19.72 0.62 3.86
C LYS A 116 -20.24 1.28 2.58
N GLY A 117 -20.61 2.55 2.65
CA GLY A 117 -21.19 3.30 1.54
C GLY A 117 -21.85 4.59 1.99
N LEU A 118 -22.56 5.24 1.06
CA LEU A 118 -23.24 6.52 1.26
C LEU A 118 -24.75 6.34 1.07
N ASP A 119 -25.58 6.87 1.97
CA ASP A 119 -27.03 6.93 1.73
C ASP A 119 -27.35 8.00 0.67
N SER A 120 -28.20 7.65 -0.28
CA SER A 120 -28.65 8.51 -1.38
C SER A 120 -29.40 9.76 -0.93
N ASN A 121 -29.94 9.78 0.30
CA ASN A 121 -30.63 10.95 0.86
C ASN A 121 -29.72 11.80 1.74
N LEU A 122 -28.41 11.55 1.75
CA LEU A 122 -27.45 12.26 2.58
C LEU A 122 -27.46 13.77 2.27
N ASN A 123 -27.75 14.57 3.29
CA ASN A 123 -27.90 16.03 3.19
C ASN A 123 -26.67 16.80 3.66
N ILE A 124 -25.69 16.12 4.27
CA ILE A 124 -24.54 16.77 4.92
C ILE A 124 -23.67 17.57 3.93
N PHE A 125 -23.63 17.15 2.66
CA PHE A 125 -22.89 17.78 1.57
C PHE A 125 -23.72 18.83 0.81
N LYS A 126 -24.95 19.14 1.26
CA LYS A 126 -25.72 20.31 0.77
C LYS A 126 -25.12 21.64 1.23
N GLN A 127 -24.19 21.59 2.18
CA GLN A 127 -23.40 22.73 2.61
C GLN A 127 -22.04 22.70 1.91
N LYS A 128 -21.38 23.85 1.75
CA LYS A 128 -20.08 23.93 1.08
C LYS A 128 -19.04 23.11 1.88
N VAL A 129 -18.45 22.10 1.25
CA VAL A 129 -17.35 21.29 1.78
C VAL A 129 -16.16 21.48 0.87
N PHE A 130 -15.01 21.86 1.42
CA PHE A 130 -13.83 22.12 0.60
C PHE A 130 -13.23 20.83 0.05
N SER A 131 -12.97 19.85 0.92
CA SER A 131 -12.39 18.58 0.51
C SER A 131 -12.98 17.42 1.28
N LEU A 132 -13.28 16.35 0.56
CA LEU A 132 -13.83 15.10 1.07
C LEU A 132 -12.90 13.95 0.71
N VAL A 133 -12.41 13.22 1.71
CA VAL A 133 -11.44 12.15 1.54
C VAL A 133 -11.95 10.85 2.14
N PHE A 134 -11.79 9.74 1.43
CA PHE A 134 -12.24 8.42 1.87
C PHE A 134 -11.09 7.41 1.98
N TYR A 135 -11.03 6.69 3.11
CA TYR A 135 -10.09 5.59 3.39
C TYR A 135 -10.80 4.30 3.78
N PHE A 136 -10.23 3.15 3.44
CA PHE A 136 -10.68 1.80 3.80
C PHE A 136 -12.19 1.58 3.60
N SER A 137 -12.76 2.30 2.64
CA SER A 137 -14.19 2.49 2.46
C SER A 137 -14.67 1.76 1.21
N SER A 138 -15.97 1.55 1.09
CA SER A 138 -16.61 1.07 -0.14
C SER A 138 -17.43 2.22 -0.72
N PHE A 139 -17.13 2.58 -1.96
CA PHE A 139 -17.82 3.63 -2.70
C PHE A 139 -19.06 3.04 -3.36
N GLU A 140 -20.06 2.74 -2.53
CA GLU A 140 -21.33 2.15 -2.91
C GLU A 140 -22.47 3.02 -2.39
N ILE A 141 -23.53 3.16 -3.20
CA ILE A 141 -24.69 4.00 -2.84
C ILE A 141 -25.81 3.13 -2.30
N TYR A 142 -26.39 3.58 -1.19
CA TYR A 142 -27.45 2.91 -0.47
C TYR A 142 -28.74 3.75 -0.52
N SER A 143 -29.88 3.08 -0.54
CA SER A 143 -31.18 3.70 -0.31
C SER A 143 -31.85 2.95 0.83
N LYS A 144 -32.06 3.62 1.98
CA LYS A 144 -32.64 3.00 3.18
C LYS A 144 -31.89 1.73 3.59
N SER A 145 -30.56 1.82 3.63
CA SER A 145 -29.65 0.71 3.99
C SER A 145 -29.59 -0.47 3.00
N VAL A 146 -30.23 -0.38 1.84
CA VAL A 146 -30.12 -1.37 0.75
C VAL A 146 -29.22 -0.82 -0.37
N PRO A 147 -28.24 -1.58 -0.88
CA PRO A 147 -27.45 -1.17 -2.03
C PRO A 147 -28.31 -0.87 -3.25
N MET A 148 -28.08 0.27 -3.88
CA MET A 148 -28.74 0.63 -5.14
C MET A 148 -28.13 -0.17 -6.29
N LYS A 149 -28.93 -1.02 -6.93
CA LYS A 149 -28.52 -1.76 -8.14
C LYS A 149 -28.86 -1.05 -9.44
N GLU A 150 -29.77 -0.08 -9.38
CA GLU A 150 -30.30 0.63 -10.55
C GLU A 150 -30.39 2.14 -10.28
N CYS A 151 -30.07 2.94 -11.30
CA CYS A 151 -30.16 4.40 -11.28
C CYS A 151 -31.59 4.92 -11.58
N LYS A 152 -32.61 4.49 -10.82
CA LYS A 152 -34.00 4.87 -11.12
C LYS A 152 -34.41 6.27 -10.68
N ASN A 153 -33.77 6.83 -9.65
CA ASN A 153 -34.15 8.14 -9.11
C ASN A 153 -33.28 9.25 -9.71
N GLN A 154 -33.86 10.14 -10.52
CA GLN A 154 -33.12 11.17 -11.26
C GLN A 154 -32.85 12.45 -10.46
N ASN A 155 -33.33 12.52 -9.21
CA ASN A 155 -33.35 13.75 -8.42
C ASN A 155 -32.40 13.74 -7.22
N PHE A 156 -31.56 12.71 -7.07
CA PHE A 156 -30.56 12.74 -6.01
C PHE A 156 -29.25 13.34 -6.53
N THR A 157 -28.59 14.12 -5.68
CA THR A 157 -27.25 14.66 -5.86
C THR A 157 -26.59 14.69 -4.49
N LEU A 158 -25.36 14.18 -4.39
CA LEU A 158 -24.63 14.13 -3.13
C LEU A 158 -23.55 15.20 -3.09
N PHE A 159 -22.78 15.34 -4.17
CA PHE A 159 -21.57 16.16 -4.16
C PHE A 159 -21.78 17.57 -4.71
N LYS A 160 -23.02 18.09 -4.71
CA LYS A 160 -23.35 19.40 -5.29
C LYS A 160 -22.42 20.53 -4.85
N ASN A 161 -22.03 20.56 -3.57
CA ASN A 161 -21.20 21.62 -3.00
C ASN A 161 -19.85 21.11 -2.46
N VAL A 162 -19.35 20.00 -3.02
CA VAL A 162 -18.02 19.48 -2.68
C VAL A 162 -17.02 19.99 -3.72
N LEU A 163 -16.07 20.83 -3.29
CA LEU A 163 -15.06 21.39 -4.20
C LEU A 163 -14.02 20.35 -4.62
N SER A 164 -13.62 19.45 -3.72
CA SER A 164 -12.66 18.39 -4.05
C SER A 164 -13.04 17.05 -3.42
N LEU A 165 -12.86 15.97 -4.19
CA LEU A 165 -13.15 14.59 -3.77
C LEU A 165 -11.91 13.71 -3.97
N TYR A 166 -11.50 12.99 -2.93
CA TYR A 166 -10.33 12.13 -2.93
C TYR A 166 -10.72 10.71 -2.50
N LEU A 167 -10.56 9.76 -3.42
CA LEU A 167 -10.74 8.33 -3.17
C LEU A 167 -9.37 7.69 -3.13
N THR A 168 -8.95 7.26 -1.93
CA THR A 168 -7.60 6.70 -1.73
C THR A 168 -7.48 5.28 -2.29
N ASN A 169 -6.25 4.76 -2.34
CA ASN A 169 -5.95 3.41 -2.82
C ASN A 169 -6.62 2.28 -2.02
N THR A 170 -7.14 2.58 -0.84
CA THR A 170 -7.83 1.63 0.04
C THR A 170 -9.35 1.61 -0.19
N VAL A 171 -9.87 2.50 -1.05
CA VAL A 171 -11.29 2.55 -1.40
C VAL A 171 -11.63 1.46 -2.41
N LYS A 172 -12.67 0.68 -2.11
CA LYS A 172 -13.25 -0.28 -3.05
C LYS A 172 -14.33 0.38 -3.90
N TYR A 173 -14.19 0.33 -5.20
CA TYR A 173 -15.16 0.88 -6.15
C TYR A 173 -16.28 -0.12 -6.43
N SER A 174 -17.53 0.36 -6.48
CA SER A 174 -18.65 -0.43 -6.96
C SER A 174 -18.88 -0.16 -8.44
N ASN A 175 -18.94 -1.21 -9.26
CA ASN A 175 -19.28 -1.08 -10.69
C ASN A 175 -20.69 -0.52 -10.93
N ASN A 176 -21.53 -0.52 -9.89
CA ASN A 176 -22.90 -0.04 -9.95
C ASN A 176 -23.06 1.35 -9.31
N THR A 177 -21.98 2.14 -9.25
CA THR A 177 -22.06 3.49 -8.68
C THR A 177 -22.89 4.36 -9.60
N CYS A 178 -23.94 4.98 -9.06
CA CYS A 178 -24.84 5.78 -9.86
C CYS A 178 -24.31 7.22 -10.06
N THR A 179 -24.19 7.68 -11.31
CA THR A 179 -23.58 8.99 -11.62
C THR A 179 -24.38 10.20 -11.14
N TYR A 180 -25.68 10.04 -10.84
CA TYR A 180 -26.51 11.11 -10.29
C TYR A 180 -25.95 11.70 -8.98
N ILE A 181 -25.07 11.01 -8.24
CA ILE A 181 -24.35 11.60 -7.10
C ILE A 181 -23.58 12.89 -7.46
N PHE A 182 -23.22 13.08 -8.74
CA PHE A 182 -22.53 14.25 -9.29
C PHE A 182 -23.45 15.21 -10.07
N LYS A 183 -24.78 15.00 -10.04
CA LYS A 183 -25.72 15.87 -10.76
C LYS A 183 -25.66 17.30 -10.21
N ASP A 184 -25.55 18.28 -11.10
CA ASP A 184 -25.47 19.72 -10.77
C ASP A 184 -24.25 20.05 -9.88
N THR A 185 -23.18 19.26 -9.98
CA THR A 185 -21.93 19.47 -9.22
C THR A 185 -20.95 20.34 -10.01
N PHE A 186 -20.34 21.29 -9.31
CA PHE A 186 -19.13 21.98 -9.74
C PHE A 186 -18.01 21.61 -8.77
N MET A 187 -16.99 20.92 -9.29
CA MET A 187 -15.87 20.39 -8.50
C MET A 187 -14.55 20.80 -9.14
N ASP A 188 -13.63 21.33 -8.34
CA ASP A 188 -12.30 21.76 -8.78
C ASP A 188 -11.41 20.53 -9.04
N SER A 189 -11.46 19.53 -8.17
CA SER A 189 -10.62 18.34 -8.31
C SER A 189 -11.29 17.02 -7.87
N PHE A 190 -11.08 15.98 -8.65
CA PHE A 190 -11.50 14.61 -8.33
C PHE A 190 -10.31 13.66 -8.47
N LEU A 191 -9.82 13.11 -7.36
CA LEU A 191 -8.72 12.17 -7.33
C LEU A 191 -9.22 10.75 -7.03
N ILE A 192 -8.75 9.80 -7.82
CA ILE A 192 -9.08 8.38 -7.72
C ILE A 192 -7.77 7.59 -7.69
N ASN A 193 -7.53 6.86 -6.62
CA ASN A 193 -6.29 6.12 -6.40
C ASN A 193 -6.55 4.61 -6.21
N GLY A 194 -5.54 3.79 -6.51
CA GLY A 194 -5.58 2.33 -6.31
C GLY A 194 -6.49 1.60 -7.28
N ILE A 195 -6.66 2.14 -8.49
CA ILE A 195 -7.27 1.39 -9.58
C ILE A 195 -6.29 0.32 -10.07
N ALA A 196 -6.78 -0.91 -10.19
CA ALA A 196 -6.00 -2.02 -10.70
C ALA A 196 -6.88 -3.09 -11.39
N ASN A 197 -6.37 -3.63 -12.49
CA ASN A 197 -6.98 -4.73 -13.24
C ASN A 197 -6.37 -6.11 -12.87
N VAL A 198 -5.46 -6.15 -11.90
CA VAL A 198 -4.81 -7.39 -11.45
C VAL A 198 -5.81 -8.20 -10.60
N PHE A 199 -5.80 -9.53 -10.76
CA PHE A 199 -6.74 -10.45 -10.06
C PHE A 199 -6.82 -10.21 -8.54
N ILE A 200 -5.69 -9.87 -7.89
CA ILE A 200 -5.60 -9.64 -6.44
C ILE A 200 -6.25 -8.30 -6.03
N PHE A 201 -6.24 -7.31 -6.92
CA PHE A 201 -6.69 -5.94 -6.68
C PHE A 201 -7.72 -5.50 -7.72
N LYS A 202 -8.66 -6.36 -8.12
CA LYS A 202 -9.70 -5.99 -9.09
C LYS A 202 -10.56 -4.87 -8.52
N ASN A 203 -10.14 -3.64 -8.77
CA ASN A 203 -10.70 -2.41 -8.25
C ASN A 203 -10.88 -1.50 -9.46
N GLN A 204 -12.05 -1.63 -10.07
CA GLN A 204 -12.40 -0.94 -11.30
C GLN A 204 -13.41 0.13 -10.96
N LEU A 205 -13.13 1.35 -11.37
CA LEU A 205 -14.13 2.40 -11.35
C LEU A 205 -15.19 2.04 -12.38
N GLY A 206 -16.44 1.92 -11.95
CA GLY A 206 -17.56 1.64 -12.84
C GLY A 206 -18.74 2.51 -12.44
N PHE A 207 -19.29 3.18 -13.43
CA PHE A 207 -20.47 4.01 -13.28
C PHE A 207 -21.59 3.41 -14.12
N LEU A 208 -22.80 3.38 -13.57
CA LEU A 208 -23.98 3.02 -14.35
C LEU A 208 -24.19 4.08 -15.44
N GLU A 209 -24.30 3.63 -16.69
CA GLU A 209 -24.67 4.50 -17.81
C GLU A 209 -26.08 5.06 -17.58
N ILE A 210 -26.26 6.33 -17.93
CA ILE A 210 -27.54 7.03 -17.81
C ILE A 210 -27.82 7.71 -19.15
N GLU A 211 -29.06 7.60 -19.63
CA GLU A 211 -29.49 8.14 -20.92
C GLU A 211 -29.65 9.67 -20.94
N LYS A 212 -29.38 10.38 -19.84
CA LYS A 212 -29.76 11.80 -19.65
C LYS A 212 -28.57 12.71 -19.33
N ASN A 213 -28.69 13.98 -19.76
CA ASN A 213 -27.77 15.08 -19.50
C ASN A 213 -27.41 15.19 -18.00
N LEU A 214 -26.21 14.71 -17.65
CA LEU A 214 -25.61 15.01 -16.36
C LEU A 214 -24.98 16.40 -16.45
N ASN A 215 -25.50 17.36 -15.70
CA ASN A 215 -24.93 18.69 -15.62
C ASN A 215 -23.83 18.72 -14.54
N ALA A 216 -22.72 18.02 -14.79
CA ALA A 216 -21.55 18.06 -13.92
C ALA A 216 -20.40 18.82 -14.61
N LYS A 217 -19.67 19.62 -13.83
CA LYS A 217 -18.38 20.19 -14.25
C LYS A 217 -17.34 19.81 -13.21
N ILE A 218 -16.33 19.04 -13.63
CA ILE A 218 -15.18 18.65 -12.81
C ILE A 218 -13.94 19.21 -13.50
N GLU A 219 -13.29 20.23 -12.93
CA GLU A 219 -12.19 20.92 -13.63
C GLU A 219 -10.98 20.00 -13.83
N LYS A 220 -10.55 19.31 -12.77
CA LYS A 220 -9.38 18.42 -12.80
C LYS A 220 -9.73 17.02 -12.30
N VAL A 221 -9.30 16.01 -13.04
CA VAL A 221 -9.45 14.60 -12.64
C VAL A 221 -8.07 13.96 -12.58
N TYR A 222 -7.76 13.31 -11.47
CA TYR A 222 -6.50 12.60 -11.26
C TYR A 222 -6.80 11.13 -11.04
N VAL A 223 -6.20 10.27 -11.86
CA VAL A 223 -6.37 8.83 -11.78
C VAL A 223 -5.02 8.17 -11.55
N LEU A 224 -4.79 7.67 -10.34
CA LEU A 224 -3.57 6.98 -9.93
C LEU A 224 -3.82 5.48 -9.94
N THR A 225 -3.07 4.77 -10.79
CA THR A 225 -3.29 3.34 -11.05
C THR A 225 -2.04 2.52 -10.73
N PHE A 226 -2.24 1.31 -10.20
CA PHE A 226 -1.11 0.38 -10.06
C PHE A 226 -0.79 -0.27 -11.40
N LYS A 227 -1.81 -0.82 -12.05
CA LYS A 227 -1.74 -1.46 -13.38
C LYS A 227 -3.14 -1.61 -13.98
N SER A 228 -3.40 -0.98 -15.12
CA SER A 228 -4.73 -1.04 -15.74
C SER A 228 -4.72 -0.95 -17.27
N ASN A 229 -5.89 -1.24 -17.84
CA ASN A 229 -6.28 -0.93 -19.21
C ASN A 229 -7.31 0.18 -19.14
N PHE A 230 -7.19 1.16 -20.03
CA PHE A 230 -8.10 2.28 -20.14
C PHE A 230 -8.99 2.08 -21.37
N ASP A 231 -10.12 1.40 -21.17
CA ASP A 231 -11.15 1.19 -22.18
C ASP A 231 -12.34 2.14 -21.98
N ARG A 232 -13.35 2.08 -22.85
CA ARG A 232 -14.54 2.94 -22.74
C ARG A 232 -15.34 2.68 -21.47
N SER A 233 -15.30 1.46 -20.93
CA SER A 233 -16.07 1.10 -19.74
C SER A 233 -15.49 1.70 -18.45
N PHE A 234 -14.21 2.06 -18.48
CA PHE A 234 -13.53 2.79 -17.42
C PHE A 234 -14.16 4.16 -17.16
N PHE A 235 -14.83 4.73 -18.16
CA PHE A 235 -15.17 6.13 -18.24
C PHE A 235 -16.64 6.36 -18.52
N ASN A 236 -17.29 7.18 -17.70
CA ASN A 236 -18.62 7.68 -18.02
C ASN A 236 -18.48 9.02 -18.75
N TYR A 237 -18.74 9.03 -20.05
CA TYR A 237 -18.62 10.23 -20.88
C TYR A 237 -19.42 11.42 -20.35
N GLU A 238 -20.66 11.19 -19.94
CA GLU A 238 -21.53 12.26 -19.46
C GLU A 238 -20.99 12.93 -18.18
N LEU A 239 -20.29 12.18 -17.32
CA LEU A 239 -19.71 12.71 -16.08
C LEU A 239 -18.54 13.68 -16.32
N PHE A 240 -17.74 13.42 -17.34
CA PHE A 240 -16.41 14.02 -17.48
C PHE A 240 -16.21 14.78 -18.79
N LYS A 241 -17.22 14.84 -19.68
CA LYS A 241 -17.17 15.60 -20.95
C LYS A 241 -16.79 17.08 -20.77
N ASN A 242 -17.04 17.63 -19.58
CA ASN A 242 -16.74 19.02 -19.24
C ASN A 242 -15.43 19.17 -18.44
N THR A 243 -14.57 18.14 -18.41
CA THR A 243 -13.30 18.18 -17.69
C THR A 243 -12.23 18.94 -18.46
N GLU A 244 -11.57 19.88 -17.78
CA GLU A 244 -10.54 20.73 -18.38
C GLU A 244 -9.19 20.02 -18.44
N LEU A 245 -8.86 19.27 -17.39
CA LEU A 245 -7.62 18.51 -17.28
C LEU A 245 -7.90 17.11 -16.71
N PHE A 246 -7.46 16.08 -17.43
CA PHE A 246 -7.47 14.72 -16.94
C PHE A 246 -6.03 14.20 -16.87
N VAL A 247 -5.59 13.82 -15.68
CA VAL A 247 -4.26 13.28 -15.41
C VAL A 247 -4.39 11.80 -15.08
N PHE A 248 -3.65 10.96 -15.78
CA PHE A 248 -3.54 9.54 -15.50
C PHE A 248 -2.10 9.22 -15.13
N ALA A 249 -1.87 8.67 -13.94
CA ALA A 249 -0.55 8.26 -13.47
C ALA A 249 -0.51 6.77 -13.15
N GLY A 250 0.61 6.11 -13.43
CA GLY A 250 0.82 4.70 -13.09
C GLY A 250 1.25 3.81 -14.26
N VAL A 251 0.88 2.53 -14.20
CA VAL A 251 1.14 1.58 -15.29
C VAL A 251 -0.11 1.41 -16.16
N LEU A 252 0.02 1.81 -17.43
CA LEU A 252 -1.03 1.69 -18.43
C LEU A 252 -0.61 0.72 -19.52
N GLU A 253 -1.33 -0.40 -19.69
CA GLU A 253 -0.98 -1.39 -20.71
C GLU A 253 -1.55 -1.00 -22.09
N LYS A 254 -2.84 -0.66 -22.12
CA LYS A 254 -3.57 -0.28 -23.33
C LYS A 254 -4.51 0.86 -23.06
N ILE A 255 -4.70 1.70 -24.07
CA ILE A 255 -5.69 2.76 -24.08
C ILE A 255 -6.55 2.66 -25.34
N ASP A 256 -7.87 2.73 -25.19
CA ASP A 256 -8.75 2.95 -26.33
C ASP A 256 -8.62 4.43 -26.74
N PRO A 257 -8.13 4.75 -27.96
CA PRO A 257 -7.99 6.13 -28.42
C PRO A 257 -9.31 6.90 -28.36
N PHE A 258 -10.44 6.23 -28.57
CA PHE A 258 -11.75 6.88 -28.51
C PHE A 258 -12.17 7.27 -27.09
N SER A 259 -11.49 6.79 -26.05
CA SER A 259 -11.76 7.19 -24.68
C SER A 259 -11.11 8.52 -24.32
N ILE A 260 -10.02 8.90 -25.01
CA ILE A 260 -9.27 10.13 -24.70
C ILE A 260 -9.67 11.35 -25.53
N ILE A 261 -10.27 11.15 -26.71
CA ILE A 261 -10.67 12.24 -27.61
C ILE A 261 -11.69 13.21 -26.99
N TYR A 262 -12.27 12.86 -25.84
CA TYR A 262 -13.21 13.70 -25.12
C TYR A 262 -12.54 14.78 -24.25
N PHE A 263 -11.34 14.53 -23.74
CA PHE A 263 -10.65 15.44 -22.82
C PHE A 263 -9.91 16.53 -23.57
N LYS A 264 -10.03 17.79 -23.14
CA LYS A 264 -9.31 18.89 -23.80
C LYS A 264 -7.80 18.74 -23.61
N ASN A 265 -7.40 18.51 -22.37
CA ASN A 265 -6.03 18.21 -21.97
C ASN A 265 -6.03 16.84 -21.28
N PHE A 266 -5.18 15.94 -21.77
CA PHE A 266 -4.99 14.61 -21.20
C PHE A 266 -3.51 14.40 -20.90
N ASP A 267 -3.18 14.26 -19.63
CA ASP A 267 -1.80 14.14 -19.14
C ASP A 267 -1.55 12.70 -18.70
N LEU A 268 -0.44 12.13 -19.15
CA LEU A 268 -0.01 10.76 -18.91
C LEU A 268 1.32 10.75 -18.14
N GLU A 269 1.26 10.41 -16.85
CA GLU A 269 2.42 10.18 -16.00
C GLU A 269 2.69 8.67 -15.88
N LEU A 270 3.26 8.08 -16.93
CA LEU A 270 3.40 6.62 -17.03
C LEU A 270 4.73 6.12 -16.49
N TYR A 271 4.68 5.08 -15.66
CA TYR A 271 5.87 4.38 -15.17
C TYR A 271 6.39 3.32 -16.15
N ASN A 272 5.63 3.03 -17.21
CA ASN A 272 5.96 2.04 -18.25
C ASN A 272 5.89 2.68 -19.66
N LEU A 273 6.33 3.93 -19.77
CA LEU A 273 6.15 4.77 -20.97
C LEU A 273 6.61 4.09 -22.26
N GLU A 274 7.77 3.45 -22.24
CA GLU A 274 8.40 2.77 -23.37
C GLU A 274 7.52 1.63 -23.90
N ASN A 275 7.08 0.77 -22.99
CA ASN A 275 6.22 -0.35 -23.31
C ASN A 275 4.83 0.14 -23.78
N PHE A 276 4.32 1.19 -23.14
CA PHE A 276 3.08 1.82 -23.55
C PHE A 276 3.17 2.36 -24.99
N ILE A 277 4.23 3.11 -25.32
CA ILE A 277 4.45 3.66 -26.66
C ILE A 277 4.56 2.54 -27.69
N ALA A 278 5.33 1.48 -27.40
CA ALA A 278 5.53 0.36 -28.30
C ALA A 278 4.20 -0.36 -28.64
N ASN A 279 3.30 -0.50 -27.66
CA ASN A 279 2.06 -1.24 -27.81
C ASN A 279 0.87 -0.40 -28.31
N ASN A 280 0.94 0.93 -28.22
CA ASN A 280 -0.19 1.82 -28.51
C ASN A 280 0.06 2.71 -29.73
N LYS A 281 0.77 2.22 -30.76
CA LYS A 281 1.08 3.00 -31.97
C LYS A 281 -0.17 3.64 -32.62
N PHE A 282 -1.27 2.89 -32.70
CA PHE A 282 -2.55 3.34 -33.26
C PHE A 282 -3.15 4.56 -32.54
N LEU A 283 -2.85 4.74 -31.25
CA LEU A 283 -3.25 5.92 -30.46
C LEU A 283 -2.70 7.21 -31.06
N PHE A 284 -1.41 7.22 -31.36
CA PHE A 284 -0.71 8.40 -31.85
C PHE A 284 -1.15 8.76 -33.27
N GLU A 285 -1.38 7.74 -34.11
CA GLU A 285 -1.96 7.92 -35.44
C GLU A 285 -3.36 8.55 -35.35
N THR A 286 -4.19 8.08 -34.41
CA THR A 286 -5.54 8.61 -34.17
C THR A 286 -5.50 10.06 -33.65
N LEU A 287 -4.66 10.36 -32.66
CA LEU A 287 -4.58 11.71 -32.07
C LEU A 287 -4.15 12.78 -33.07
N ASN A 288 -3.34 12.42 -34.06
CA ASN A 288 -2.95 13.37 -35.09
C ASN A 288 -4.17 13.91 -35.87
N THR A 289 -5.19 13.08 -36.07
CA THR A 289 -6.41 13.43 -36.80
C THR A 289 -7.32 14.42 -36.06
N TYR A 290 -7.25 14.49 -34.72
CA TYR A 290 -8.10 15.36 -33.91
C TYR A 290 -7.36 16.66 -33.54
N SER A 291 -7.72 17.79 -34.15
CA SER A 291 -6.95 19.06 -34.16
C SER A 291 -6.79 19.78 -32.80
N ASN A 292 -7.69 19.57 -31.84
CA ASN A 292 -7.82 20.48 -30.67
C ASN A 292 -7.41 19.86 -29.33
N ARG A 293 -6.65 18.76 -29.34
CA ARG A 293 -6.41 17.93 -28.15
C ARG A 293 -4.92 17.83 -27.89
N THR A 294 -4.50 18.08 -26.66
CA THR A 294 -3.11 17.94 -26.22
C THR A 294 -2.96 16.66 -25.39
N LEU A 295 -1.95 15.87 -25.75
CA LEU A 295 -1.52 14.72 -24.96
C LEU A 295 -0.17 15.08 -24.36
N SER A 296 -0.08 15.16 -23.03
CA SER A 296 1.20 15.37 -22.39
C SER A 296 1.73 14.08 -21.74
N PHE A 297 3.04 13.89 -21.77
CA PHE A 297 3.72 12.82 -21.06
C PHE A 297 4.66 13.43 -20.03
N LYS A 298 4.74 12.84 -18.84
CA LYS A 298 5.79 13.18 -17.87
C LYS A 298 6.90 12.16 -17.95
N LEU A 299 8.09 12.60 -18.35
CA LEU A 299 9.26 11.73 -18.38
C LEU A 299 9.74 11.47 -16.94
N ASN A 300 9.91 10.19 -16.61
CA ASN A 300 10.51 9.81 -15.34
C ASN A 300 11.97 10.28 -15.28
N SER A 301 12.30 11.19 -14.35
CA SER A 301 13.66 11.73 -14.15
C SER A 301 14.69 10.67 -13.79
N PHE A 302 14.25 9.54 -13.23
CA PHE A 302 15.12 8.42 -12.87
C PHE A 302 15.51 7.52 -14.05
N PHE A 303 14.85 7.67 -15.21
CA PHE A 303 15.13 6.82 -16.37
C PHE A 303 16.16 7.46 -17.31
N ASN A 304 17.25 6.73 -17.57
CA ASN A 304 18.27 7.16 -18.52
C ASN A 304 17.87 6.72 -19.95
N TYR A 305 17.23 7.63 -20.69
CA TYR A 305 16.82 7.41 -22.07
C TYR A 305 18.03 7.36 -23.01
N THR A 306 18.72 6.22 -23.09
CA THR A 306 19.88 6.07 -23.98
C THR A 306 19.52 6.27 -25.47
N ASP A 307 20.50 6.49 -26.33
CA ASP A 307 20.30 6.57 -27.79
C ASP A 307 19.72 5.27 -28.39
N GLN A 308 19.84 4.15 -27.64
CA GLN A 308 19.18 2.89 -27.96
C GLN A 308 17.67 2.90 -27.65
N ALA A 309 17.07 4.01 -27.23
CA ALA A 309 15.61 4.21 -27.12
C ALA A 309 15.06 5.12 -28.25
N PHE A 310 15.92 5.73 -29.06
CA PHE A 310 15.55 6.70 -30.10
C PHE A 310 14.45 6.21 -31.06
N CYS A 311 14.48 4.94 -31.45
CA CYS A 311 13.54 4.43 -32.45
C CYS A 311 12.10 4.29 -31.95
N LEU A 312 11.89 4.23 -30.62
CA LEU A 312 10.54 4.30 -30.03
C LEU A 312 9.93 5.68 -30.25
N PHE A 313 10.76 6.72 -30.21
CA PHE A 313 10.35 8.12 -30.25
C PHE A 313 10.48 8.76 -31.64
N LYS A 314 10.97 8.04 -32.66
CA LYS A 314 11.29 8.61 -33.97
C LYS A 314 10.11 9.31 -34.65
N THR A 315 8.88 8.85 -34.41
CA THR A 315 7.65 9.41 -35.00
C THR A 315 7.04 10.54 -34.17
N PHE A 316 7.55 10.84 -32.97
CA PHE A 316 6.88 11.79 -32.07
C PHE A 316 7.00 13.24 -32.54
N ARG A 317 8.09 13.57 -33.23
CA ARG A 317 8.33 14.92 -33.75
C ARG A 317 7.34 15.35 -34.85
N SER A 318 6.64 14.41 -35.49
CA SER A 318 5.58 14.73 -36.45
C SER A 318 4.22 15.01 -35.80
N TYR A 319 4.12 14.98 -34.47
CA TYR A 319 2.88 15.20 -33.73
C TYR A 319 2.99 16.46 -32.87
N ASP A 320 2.63 17.61 -33.42
CA ASP A 320 2.68 18.92 -32.74
C ASP A 320 1.88 19.00 -31.43
N LYS A 321 1.03 18.00 -31.17
CA LYS A 321 0.10 17.95 -30.03
C LYS A 321 0.56 17.01 -28.91
N ILE A 322 1.68 16.32 -29.10
CA ILE A 322 2.27 15.52 -28.03
C ILE A 322 3.32 16.38 -27.35
N ASN A 323 3.08 16.71 -26.09
CA ASN A 323 4.01 17.47 -25.28
C ASN A 323 4.71 16.52 -24.30
N PHE A 324 6.02 16.66 -24.15
CA PHE A 324 6.74 15.99 -23.08
C PHE A 324 7.06 17.04 -22.01
N SER A 325 6.46 16.87 -20.83
CA SER A 325 6.90 17.53 -19.62
C SER A 325 8.13 16.80 -19.09
N ILE A 326 9.17 17.57 -18.81
CA ILE A 326 10.50 17.05 -18.55
C ILE A 326 11.01 17.69 -17.28
N ASP A 327 11.22 16.86 -16.27
CA ASP A 327 11.98 17.23 -15.08
C ASP A 327 13.49 17.09 -15.41
N PHE A 328 14.34 17.89 -14.76
CA PHE A 328 15.77 18.00 -15.09
C PHE A 328 16.44 16.63 -15.29
N PRO A 329 17.06 16.36 -16.46
CA PRO A 329 17.64 15.06 -16.74
C PRO A 329 18.91 14.84 -15.91
N LEU A 330 19.07 13.64 -15.36
CA LEU A 330 20.34 13.22 -14.75
C LEU A 330 21.43 12.99 -15.80
N VAL A 331 21.06 12.62 -17.03
CA VAL A 331 22.00 12.34 -18.14
C VAL A 331 21.41 12.83 -19.47
N CYS A 332 22.18 13.65 -20.19
CA CYS A 332 21.83 14.10 -21.53
C CYS A 332 22.10 13.02 -22.59
N SER A 333 21.12 12.74 -23.44
CA SER A 333 21.21 11.83 -24.58
C SER A 333 20.56 12.41 -25.83
N CYS A 334 20.82 11.84 -27.01
CA CYS A 334 20.16 12.27 -28.23
C CYS A 334 18.68 11.89 -28.24
N THR A 335 18.29 10.75 -27.65
CA THR A 335 16.87 10.42 -27.46
C THR A 335 16.16 11.46 -26.61
N PHE A 336 16.74 11.86 -25.48
CA PHE A 336 16.15 12.85 -24.60
C PHE A 336 15.97 14.19 -25.31
N ILE A 337 17.01 14.67 -26.00
CA ILE A 337 16.96 15.91 -26.77
C ILE A 337 15.87 15.86 -27.85
N TRP A 338 15.77 14.72 -28.55
CA TRP A 338 14.76 14.52 -29.58
C TRP A 338 13.33 14.61 -29.02
N VAL A 339 13.10 14.03 -27.84
CA VAL A 339 11.80 14.04 -27.15
C VAL A 339 11.48 15.42 -26.56
N ALA A 340 12.48 16.12 -26.02
CA ALA A 340 12.33 17.47 -25.47
C ALA A 340 11.99 18.53 -26.54
N GLY A 341 12.31 18.25 -27.80
CA GLY A 341 12.23 19.19 -28.91
C GLY A 341 13.47 20.08 -28.98
N ASP A 342 13.75 20.60 -30.17
CA ASP A 342 15.04 21.25 -30.47
C ASP A 342 15.37 22.42 -29.53
N LEU A 343 14.39 23.30 -29.25
CA LEU A 343 14.60 24.48 -28.40
C LEU A 343 14.93 24.09 -26.96
N LYS A 344 14.04 23.36 -26.28
CA LYS A 344 14.25 22.92 -24.90
C LYS A 344 15.43 21.96 -24.75
N GLY A 345 15.62 21.06 -25.72
CA GLY A 345 16.75 20.13 -25.73
C GLY A 345 18.09 20.85 -25.87
N SER A 346 18.17 21.92 -26.66
CA SER A 346 19.37 22.73 -26.80
C SER A 346 19.69 23.54 -25.53
N GLU A 347 18.67 24.01 -24.81
CA GLU A 347 18.83 24.70 -23.52
C GLU A 347 19.27 23.74 -22.40
N LEU A 348 18.65 22.57 -22.31
CA LEU A 348 18.92 21.59 -21.25
C LEU A 348 20.22 20.82 -21.47
N CYS A 349 20.60 20.56 -22.73
CA CYS A 349 21.71 19.68 -23.09
C CYS A 349 22.59 20.25 -24.23
N PRO A 350 23.14 21.48 -24.12
CA PRO A 350 23.78 22.19 -25.24
C PRO A 350 25.00 21.45 -25.81
N GLN A 351 25.81 20.82 -24.94
CA GLN A 351 27.02 20.10 -25.36
C GLN A 351 26.72 18.80 -26.11
N GLN A 352 25.61 18.15 -25.78
CA GLN A 352 25.20 16.89 -26.40
C GLN A 352 24.43 17.14 -27.69
N PHE A 353 23.64 18.22 -27.76
CA PHE A 353 22.84 18.61 -28.93
C PHE A 353 23.67 18.66 -30.22
N SER A 354 24.82 19.33 -30.19
CA SER A 354 25.70 19.46 -31.36
C SER A 354 26.32 18.15 -31.85
N LYS A 355 26.35 17.11 -31.00
CA LYS A 355 26.88 15.79 -31.33
C LYS A 355 25.80 14.86 -31.91
N CYS A 356 24.53 15.21 -31.78
CA CYS A 356 23.42 14.34 -32.17
C CYS A 356 23.15 14.40 -33.67
N LYS A 357 23.55 13.33 -34.37
CA LYS A 357 23.24 13.14 -35.80
C LYS A 357 21.87 12.47 -35.98
N PHE A 358 20.80 13.23 -35.80
CA PHE A 358 19.43 12.71 -35.81
C PHE A 358 19.06 11.96 -37.09
N GLU A 359 19.48 12.45 -38.26
CA GLU A 359 19.21 11.77 -39.54
C GLU A 359 19.83 10.37 -39.61
N GLU A 360 21.06 10.19 -39.09
CA GLU A 360 21.70 8.88 -39.03
C GLU A 360 20.96 7.96 -38.04
N LEU A 361 20.54 8.48 -36.89
CA LEU A 361 19.76 7.72 -35.90
C LEU A 361 18.43 7.24 -36.48
N ILE A 362 17.71 8.09 -37.22
CA ILE A 362 16.47 7.73 -37.93
C ILE A 362 16.72 6.61 -38.94
N LYS A 363 17.78 6.72 -39.76
CA LYS A 363 18.14 5.70 -40.77
C LYS A 363 18.51 4.36 -40.15
N ARG A 364 19.13 4.35 -38.97
CA ARG A 364 19.50 3.13 -38.23
C ARG A 364 18.32 2.42 -37.56
N CYS A 365 17.15 3.06 -37.49
CA CYS A 365 15.98 2.49 -36.82
C CYS A 365 15.32 1.36 -37.60
N ASN A 366 15.79 0.14 -37.35
CA ASN A 366 15.12 -1.08 -37.81
C ASN A 366 14.10 -1.55 -36.75
N VAL A 367 12.81 -1.30 -37.00
CA VAL A 367 11.70 -1.51 -36.05
C VAL A 367 11.61 -2.98 -35.59
N SER A 368 12.05 -3.93 -36.42
CA SER A 368 12.07 -5.36 -36.11
C SER A 368 13.07 -5.76 -35.01
N ASN A 369 14.12 -4.96 -34.77
CA ASN A 369 15.14 -5.24 -33.75
C ASN A 369 14.83 -4.60 -32.39
N TYR A 370 13.74 -3.84 -32.30
CA TYR A 370 13.30 -3.17 -31.07
C TYR A 370 12.40 -4.01 -30.18
N LYS A 371 12.62 -5.33 -30.16
CA LYS A 371 12.42 -6.12 -28.93
C LYS A 371 13.48 -5.73 -27.89
N TYR A 372 13.67 -4.42 -27.72
CA TYR A 372 14.56 -3.83 -26.76
C TYR A 372 13.90 -4.00 -25.39
N LYS A 373 14.12 -5.21 -24.86
CA LYS A 373 14.33 -5.45 -23.45
C LYS A 373 13.10 -5.15 -22.58
N GLU A 374 12.09 -5.97 -22.82
CA GLU A 374 11.21 -6.62 -21.83
C GLU A 374 11.98 -7.27 -20.64
N LYS A 375 13.29 -7.03 -20.48
CA LYS A 375 14.23 -7.64 -19.53
C LYS A 375 14.79 -6.65 -18.50
N LEU A 376 14.61 -5.33 -18.67
CA LEU A 376 15.06 -4.35 -17.67
C LEU A 376 13.91 -3.87 -16.77
N GLU A 377 12.74 -3.58 -17.32
CA GLU A 377 11.56 -3.13 -16.56
C GLU A 377 10.65 -4.25 -16.08
N SER A 378 10.69 -5.41 -16.74
CA SER A 378 10.11 -6.62 -16.16
C SER A 378 10.75 -6.89 -14.81
N ASN A 379 12.02 -6.58 -14.55
CA ASN A 379 12.63 -6.94 -13.27
C ASN A 379 11.97 -6.26 -12.07
N PHE A 380 11.56 -4.98 -12.09
CA PHE A 380 10.95 -4.36 -10.90
C PHE A 380 9.51 -4.83 -10.69
N TYR A 381 8.69 -4.85 -11.74
CA TYR A 381 7.29 -5.27 -11.63
C TYR A 381 7.14 -6.78 -11.55
N THR A 382 7.97 -7.56 -12.24
CA THR A 382 8.09 -9.00 -11.93
C THR A 382 8.70 -9.19 -10.56
N MET A 383 9.58 -8.34 -10.02
CA MET A 383 10.02 -8.47 -8.62
C MET A 383 8.89 -8.16 -7.63
N LEU A 384 8.00 -7.21 -7.93
CA LEU A 384 6.82 -6.95 -7.11
C LEU A 384 5.77 -8.05 -7.25
N ASP A 385 5.45 -8.47 -8.48
CA ASP A 385 4.52 -9.57 -8.77
C ASP A 385 5.08 -10.91 -8.28
N THR A 386 6.38 -11.18 -8.41
CA THR A 386 7.04 -12.36 -7.84
C THR A 386 7.18 -12.25 -6.34
N GLY A 387 7.33 -11.05 -5.77
CA GLY A 387 7.30 -10.83 -4.32
C GLY A 387 5.92 -11.14 -3.74
N ILE A 388 4.86 -10.62 -4.38
CA ILE A 388 3.46 -10.92 -4.03
C ILE A 388 3.18 -12.41 -4.23
N MET A 389 3.60 -13.00 -5.36
CA MET A 389 3.42 -14.41 -5.64
C MET A 389 4.24 -15.30 -4.69
N ALA A 390 5.45 -14.90 -4.32
CA ALA A 390 6.28 -15.60 -3.33
C ALA A 390 5.63 -15.54 -1.96
N ASN A 391 5.12 -14.38 -1.53
CA ASN A 391 4.37 -14.24 -0.28
C ASN A 391 3.08 -15.08 -0.30
N PHE A 392 2.37 -15.13 -1.43
CA PHE A 392 1.22 -16.01 -1.62
C PHE A 392 1.62 -17.47 -1.51
N MET A 393 2.70 -17.87 -2.21
CA MET A 393 3.21 -19.23 -2.15
C MET A 393 3.70 -19.60 -0.75
N ILE A 394 4.34 -18.69 -0.02
CA ILE A 394 4.74 -18.90 1.39
C ILE A 394 3.49 -19.09 2.26
N PHE A 395 2.48 -18.25 2.11
CA PHE A 395 1.23 -18.34 2.87
C PHE A 395 0.50 -19.67 2.63
N PHE A 396 0.46 -20.16 1.39
CA PHE A 396 -0.20 -21.43 1.05
C PHE A 396 0.66 -22.66 1.33
N MET A 397 1.96 -22.63 0.99
CA MET A 397 2.85 -23.79 1.11
C MET A 397 3.36 -23.99 2.53
N SER A 398 3.54 -22.93 3.31
CA SER A 398 4.13 -23.06 4.65
C SER A 398 3.27 -23.88 5.61
N PRO A 399 1.92 -23.71 5.69
CA PRO A 399 1.06 -24.60 6.47
C PRO A 399 1.19 -26.07 6.04
N PHE A 400 1.23 -26.31 4.73
CA PHE A 400 1.39 -27.66 4.18
C PHE A 400 2.73 -28.29 4.57
N ILE A 401 3.84 -27.57 4.39
CA ILE A 401 5.19 -28.00 4.77
C ILE A 401 5.26 -28.25 6.28
N CYS A 402 4.65 -27.39 7.10
CA CYS A 402 4.63 -27.58 8.55
C CYS A 402 3.83 -28.82 8.95
N PHE A 403 2.69 -29.08 8.30
CA PHE A 403 1.89 -30.27 8.55
C PHE A 403 2.64 -31.56 8.22
N VAL A 404 3.27 -31.62 7.04
CA VAL A 404 4.14 -32.73 6.65
C VAL A 404 5.31 -32.87 7.64
N GLY A 405 5.91 -31.75 8.05
CA GLY A 405 6.98 -31.72 9.05
C GLY A 405 6.55 -32.29 10.41
N ILE A 406 5.33 -31.99 10.87
CA ILE A 406 4.79 -32.54 12.13
C ILE A 406 4.58 -34.05 12.01
N ILE A 407 3.89 -34.51 10.96
CA ILE A 407 3.60 -35.94 10.77
C ILE A 407 4.89 -36.75 10.69
N THR A 408 5.84 -36.32 9.85
CA THR A 408 7.12 -37.02 9.66
C THR A 408 7.94 -37.06 10.95
N ASN A 409 7.99 -35.98 11.73
CA ASN A 409 8.71 -35.98 12.99
C ASN A 409 8.00 -36.77 14.10
N LEU A 410 6.66 -36.81 14.14
CA LEU A 410 5.92 -37.70 15.06
C LEU A 410 6.21 -39.18 14.76
N LEU A 411 6.22 -39.55 13.47
CA LEU A 411 6.59 -40.89 13.03
C LEU A 411 8.05 -41.22 13.40
N ASN A 412 8.98 -40.30 13.17
CA ASN A 412 10.38 -40.46 13.57
C ASN A 412 10.52 -40.65 15.08
N LEU A 413 9.80 -39.87 15.89
CA LEU A 413 9.81 -39.97 17.34
C LEU A 413 9.32 -41.36 17.79
N TYR A 414 8.25 -41.87 17.17
CA TYR A 414 7.72 -43.21 17.43
C TYR A 414 8.75 -44.30 17.11
N ILE A 415 9.37 -44.24 15.91
CA ILE A 415 10.38 -45.20 15.47
C ILE A 415 11.64 -45.15 16.36
N ILE A 416 12.18 -43.95 16.61
CA ILE A 416 13.38 -43.76 17.43
C ILE A 416 13.16 -44.28 18.84
N ARG A 417 11.98 -44.05 19.45
CA ARG A 417 11.68 -44.57 20.78
C ARG A 417 11.69 -46.11 20.82
N LYS A 418 11.16 -46.75 19.79
CA LYS A 418 11.19 -48.22 19.66
C LYS A 418 12.63 -48.74 19.54
N ILE A 419 13.44 -48.16 18.65
CA ILE A 419 14.83 -48.59 18.42
C ILE A 419 15.74 -48.25 19.61
N LYS A 420 15.55 -47.09 20.24
CA LYS A 420 16.37 -46.66 21.38
C LYS A 420 16.23 -47.59 22.58
N PHE A 421 15.06 -48.18 22.76
CA PHE A 421 14.83 -49.20 23.79
C PHE A 421 15.73 -50.42 23.57
N GLU A 422 15.97 -50.80 22.32
CA GLU A 422 16.77 -51.97 21.93
C GLU A 422 18.29 -51.69 21.97
N PHE A 423 18.76 -50.58 21.38
CA PHE A 423 20.19 -50.37 21.12
C PHE A 423 20.90 -49.41 22.09
N LYS A 424 20.16 -48.55 22.83
CA LYS A 424 20.69 -47.56 23.80
C LYS A 424 21.87 -46.68 23.32
N GLU A 425 22.07 -46.54 22.01
CA GLU A 425 23.18 -45.76 21.47
C GLU A 425 22.98 -44.24 21.60
N GLN A 426 24.09 -43.51 21.73
CA GLN A 426 24.09 -42.06 21.85
C GLN A 426 23.48 -41.36 20.63
N ILE A 427 23.62 -41.95 19.43
CA ILE A 427 23.09 -41.40 18.18
C ILE A 427 21.57 -41.27 18.20
N TYR A 428 20.85 -42.27 18.75
CA TYR A 428 19.39 -42.23 18.87
C TYR A 428 18.93 -41.16 19.85
N THR A 429 19.76 -40.80 20.84
CA THR A 429 19.46 -39.68 21.73
C THR A 429 19.60 -38.34 21.01
N LEU A 430 20.63 -38.16 20.18
CA LEU A 430 20.76 -36.95 19.35
C LEU A 430 19.62 -36.83 18.33
N MET A 431 19.24 -37.94 17.69
CA MET A 431 18.12 -37.99 16.77
C MET A 431 16.78 -37.64 17.47
N ASP A 432 16.51 -38.22 18.65
CA ASP A 432 15.31 -37.91 19.45
C ASP A 432 15.24 -36.42 19.83
N ILE A 433 16.37 -35.82 20.25
CA ILE A 433 16.42 -34.38 20.55
C ILE A 433 16.17 -33.56 19.27
N ASN A 434 16.80 -33.91 18.15
CA ASN A 434 16.61 -33.18 16.89
C ASN A 434 15.14 -33.24 16.44
N THR A 435 14.52 -34.42 16.49
CA THR A 435 13.10 -34.61 16.16
C THR A 435 12.19 -33.76 17.04
N LYS A 436 12.46 -33.65 18.35
CA LYS A 436 11.69 -32.78 19.27
C LYS A 436 11.88 -31.29 18.94
N VAL A 437 13.10 -30.87 18.64
CA VAL A 437 13.40 -29.49 18.23
C VAL A 437 12.71 -29.14 16.91
N SER A 438 12.73 -30.04 15.93
CA SER A 438 12.02 -29.86 14.66
C SER A 438 10.50 -29.82 14.86
N LEU A 439 9.92 -30.66 15.72
CA LEU A 439 8.50 -30.58 16.08
C LEU A 439 8.16 -29.21 16.66
N ALA A 440 8.92 -28.74 17.65
CA ALA A 440 8.70 -27.43 18.24
C ALA A 440 8.75 -26.32 17.17
N PHE A 441 9.71 -26.38 16.25
CA PHE A 441 9.84 -25.41 15.16
C PHE A 441 8.60 -25.39 14.25
N TYR A 442 8.13 -26.55 13.78
CA TYR A 442 6.94 -26.63 12.92
C TYR A 442 5.66 -26.22 13.65
N PHE A 443 5.53 -26.53 14.94
CA PHE A 443 4.39 -26.07 15.74
C PHE A 443 4.35 -24.55 15.84
N VAL A 444 5.47 -23.90 16.17
CA VAL A 444 5.53 -22.43 16.27
C VAL A 444 5.23 -21.78 14.92
N ASN A 445 5.75 -22.33 13.81
CA ASN A 445 5.47 -21.80 12.47
C ASN A 445 3.98 -21.88 12.08
N ILE A 446 3.25 -22.92 12.49
CA ILE A 446 1.80 -23.00 12.25
C ILE A 446 1.07 -21.90 13.01
N PHE A 447 1.41 -21.66 14.28
CA PHE A 447 0.77 -20.59 15.05
C PHE A 447 1.10 -19.20 14.48
N HIS A 448 2.32 -19.00 13.96
CA HIS A 448 2.70 -17.76 13.31
C HIS A 448 1.82 -17.43 12.09
N MET A 449 1.24 -18.42 11.40
CA MET A 449 0.35 -18.16 10.25
C MET A 449 -0.85 -17.27 10.60
N VAL A 450 -1.27 -17.25 11.87
CA VAL A 450 -2.35 -16.36 12.36
C VAL A 450 -1.93 -14.89 12.33
N ASN A 451 -0.63 -14.61 12.34
CA ASN A 451 -0.08 -13.25 12.31
C ASN A 451 0.48 -12.88 10.92
N PHE A 452 0.51 -13.81 9.97
CA PHE A 452 1.09 -13.57 8.65
C PHE A 452 0.21 -12.62 7.83
N CYS A 453 0.83 -11.60 7.26
CA CYS A 453 0.17 -10.66 6.36
C CYS A 453 0.47 -11.04 4.92
N PHE A 454 -0.59 -11.15 4.12
CA PHE A 454 -0.49 -11.63 2.76
C PHE A 454 0.15 -10.61 1.79
N LEU A 455 0.02 -9.31 2.09
CA LEU A 455 0.58 -8.23 1.31
C LEU A 455 1.59 -7.41 2.12
N PRO A 456 2.66 -6.90 1.47
CA PRO A 456 3.66 -6.04 2.09
C PRO A 456 3.12 -4.71 2.60
N ASN A 457 1.85 -4.37 2.35
CA ASN A 457 1.22 -3.14 2.83
C ASN A 457 0.22 -3.37 3.99
N GLY A 458 0.04 -4.62 4.41
CA GLY A 458 -0.88 -4.98 5.48
C GLY A 458 -2.38 -4.93 5.13
N ASP A 459 -2.72 -4.70 3.86
CA ASP A 459 -4.10 -4.66 3.35
C ASP A 459 -4.87 -5.99 3.56
N TYR A 460 -4.14 -7.09 3.72
CA TYR A 460 -4.68 -8.41 4.09
C TYR A 460 -3.95 -8.99 5.30
N CYS A 461 -3.82 -8.19 6.35
CA CYS A 461 -3.49 -8.66 7.69
C CYS A 461 -4.77 -9.03 8.45
N LEU A 462 -4.73 -10.10 9.25
CA LEU A 462 -5.74 -10.29 10.29
C LEU A 462 -5.67 -9.11 11.28
N ASN A 463 -6.82 -8.63 11.77
CA ASN A 463 -6.84 -7.51 12.74
C ASN A 463 -5.96 -7.78 13.98
N ILE A 464 -5.72 -9.05 14.30
CA ILE A 464 -4.86 -9.48 15.40
C ILE A 464 -3.40 -9.05 15.19
N SER A 465 -2.86 -9.10 13.97
CA SER A 465 -1.45 -8.71 13.72
C SER A 465 -1.19 -7.20 13.87
N LYS A 466 -2.25 -6.38 13.88
CA LYS A 466 -2.15 -4.93 14.11
C LYS A 466 -1.89 -4.59 15.58
N TYR A 467 -2.14 -5.50 16.52
CA TYR A 467 -1.88 -5.22 17.93
C TYR A 467 -0.37 -5.25 18.22
N VAL A 468 0.12 -4.20 18.87
CA VAL A 468 1.52 -4.06 19.31
C VAL A 468 2.01 -5.30 20.09
N LEU A 469 1.17 -5.84 20.98
CA LEU A 469 1.50 -7.06 21.73
C LEU A 469 1.78 -8.25 20.80
N VAL A 470 1.00 -8.41 19.74
CA VAL A 470 1.13 -9.51 18.78
C VAL A 470 2.41 -9.33 17.96
N GLN A 471 2.77 -8.11 17.58
CA GLN A 471 4.05 -7.81 16.93
C GLN A 471 5.24 -8.12 17.83
N TYR A 472 5.18 -7.79 19.13
CA TYR A 472 6.22 -8.20 20.07
C TYR A 472 6.30 -9.73 20.22
N ILE A 473 5.16 -10.43 20.26
CA ILE A 473 5.13 -11.90 20.26
C ILE A 473 5.76 -12.44 18.99
N GLU A 474 5.49 -11.84 17.83
CA GLU A 474 6.11 -12.23 16.57
C GLU A 474 7.64 -12.08 16.60
N ILE A 475 8.14 -10.92 17.01
CA ILE A 475 9.59 -10.66 17.10
C ILE A 475 10.25 -11.63 18.10
N ILE A 476 9.71 -11.74 19.31
CA ILE A 476 10.33 -12.51 20.38
C ILE A 476 10.15 -14.01 20.16
N PHE A 477 8.93 -14.45 19.87
CA PHE A 477 8.57 -15.86 19.87
C PHE A 477 8.71 -16.52 18.50
N TYR A 478 8.59 -15.80 17.40
CA TYR A 478 8.86 -16.38 16.09
C TYR A 478 10.27 -16.07 15.64
N ASP A 479 10.64 -14.79 15.52
CA ASP A 479 11.93 -14.45 14.89
C ASP A 479 13.13 -14.94 15.74
N ILE A 480 13.12 -14.77 17.06
CA ILE A 480 14.21 -15.27 17.93
C ILE A 480 14.09 -16.77 18.16
N PHE A 481 12.98 -17.25 18.71
CA PHE A 481 12.86 -18.63 19.15
C PHE A 481 12.91 -19.63 17.98
N CYS A 482 12.28 -19.37 16.83
CA CYS A 482 12.43 -20.24 15.65
C CYS A 482 13.86 -20.20 15.11
N SER A 483 14.55 -19.06 15.14
CA SER A 483 15.96 -18.99 14.73
C SER A 483 16.85 -19.81 15.66
N VAL A 484 16.62 -19.74 16.98
CA VAL A 484 17.32 -20.58 17.98
C VAL A 484 17.05 -22.06 17.75
N LEU A 485 15.79 -22.48 17.56
CA LEU A 485 15.44 -23.87 17.26
C LEU A 485 16.12 -24.36 15.97
N LYS A 486 16.15 -23.52 14.92
CA LYS A 486 16.85 -23.82 13.66
C LYS A 486 18.35 -24.00 13.88
N THR A 487 18.99 -23.11 14.65
CA THR A 487 20.41 -23.23 15.00
C THR A 487 20.69 -24.51 15.79
N ILE A 488 19.88 -24.82 16.80
CA ILE A 488 20.01 -26.06 17.58
C ILE A 488 19.85 -27.28 16.67
N SER A 489 18.87 -27.29 15.77
CA SER A 489 18.66 -28.38 14.82
C SER A 489 19.89 -28.58 13.91
N ASN A 490 20.42 -27.49 13.35
CA ASN A 490 21.61 -27.55 12.49
C ASN A 490 22.82 -28.12 13.24
N VAL A 491 23.05 -27.67 14.48
CA VAL A 491 24.13 -28.21 15.33
C VAL A 491 23.92 -29.69 15.61
N LEU A 492 22.69 -30.11 15.93
CA LEU A 492 22.38 -31.52 16.18
C LEU A 492 22.62 -32.39 14.94
N ILE A 493 22.28 -31.92 13.74
CA ILE A 493 22.55 -32.62 12.47
C ILE A 493 24.06 -32.82 12.27
N VAL A 494 24.87 -31.78 12.52
CA VAL A 494 26.33 -31.88 12.46
C VAL A 494 26.86 -32.88 13.48
N LEU A 495 26.36 -32.84 14.72
CA LEU A 495 26.75 -33.79 15.76
C LEU A 495 26.37 -35.24 15.41
N ILE A 496 25.20 -35.46 14.81
CA ILE A 496 24.78 -36.77 14.30
C ILE A 496 25.77 -37.24 13.22
N GLY A 497 26.11 -36.38 12.25
CA GLY A 497 27.10 -36.68 11.20
C GLY A 497 28.47 -37.06 11.77
N ILE A 498 29.01 -36.26 12.70
CA ILE A 498 30.30 -36.55 13.37
C ILE A 498 30.23 -37.86 14.16
N THR A 499 29.10 -38.14 14.82
CA THR A 499 28.91 -39.35 15.61
C THR A 499 28.92 -40.58 14.69
N ARG A 500 28.20 -40.53 13.55
CA ARG A 500 28.21 -41.61 12.54
C ARG A 500 29.62 -41.87 12.00
N LEU A 501 30.35 -40.83 11.62
CA LEU A 501 31.73 -40.97 11.11
C LEU A 501 32.65 -41.63 12.14
N LYS A 502 32.51 -41.29 13.42
CA LYS A 502 33.35 -41.87 14.47
C LYS A 502 32.94 -43.28 14.85
N ILE A 503 31.66 -43.62 14.83
CA ILE A 503 31.20 -45.00 14.98
C ILE A 503 31.78 -45.87 13.86
N LEU A 504 31.79 -45.40 12.61
CA LEU A 504 32.40 -46.12 11.49
C LEU A 504 33.91 -46.33 11.66
N LYS A 505 34.63 -45.34 12.23
CA LYS A 505 36.09 -45.40 12.37
C LYS A 505 36.58 -46.14 13.62
N TYR A 506 35.87 -46.01 14.74
CA TYR A 506 36.33 -46.45 16.06
C TYR A 506 35.40 -47.49 16.72
N GLY A 507 34.35 -47.93 16.03
CA GLY A 507 33.35 -48.86 16.55
C GLY A 507 32.26 -48.20 17.42
N SER A 508 31.28 -49.01 17.85
CA SER A 508 30.07 -48.58 18.56
C SER A 508 30.31 -47.97 19.94
N ASN A 509 31.48 -48.20 20.55
CA ASN A 509 31.80 -47.70 21.91
C ASN A 509 32.19 -46.22 21.97
N TYR A 510 32.23 -45.50 20.84
CA TYR A 510 32.61 -44.10 20.82
C TYR A 510 31.54 -43.18 21.44
N LYS A 511 31.88 -42.48 22.54
CA LYS A 511 31.02 -41.48 23.17
C LYS A 511 31.48 -40.06 22.86
N LEU A 512 30.77 -39.36 21.96
CA LEU A 512 31.11 -37.99 21.54
C LEU A 512 30.91 -36.95 22.66
N LEU A 513 29.93 -37.16 23.54
CA LEU A 513 29.47 -36.16 24.53
C LEU A 513 30.10 -36.34 25.92
N HIS A 514 31.31 -36.89 26.02
CA HIS A 514 32.00 -37.05 27.31
C HIS A 514 33.14 -36.04 27.51
N GLY A 515 33.29 -35.54 28.74
CA GLY A 515 34.41 -34.69 29.16
C GLY A 515 34.40 -33.27 28.57
N LYS A 516 35.60 -32.67 28.43
CA LYS A 516 35.80 -31.26 28.00
C LYS A 516 35.15 -30.92 26.65
N LYS A 517 35.02 -31.90 25.73
CA LYS A 517 34.41 -31.70 24.40
C LYS A 517 32.92 -31.34 24.49
N ARG A 518 32.20 -31.87 25.48
CA ARG A 518 30.79 -31.53 25.72
C ARG A 518 30.62 -30.05 26.03
N TRP A 519 31.46 -29.52 26.91
CA TRP A 519 31.43 -28.10 27.28
C TRP A 519 31.74 -27.19 26.10
N LEU A 520 32.72 -27.54 25.26
CA LEU A 520 33.02 -26.78 24.06
C LEU A 520 31.84 -26.74 23.07
N ILE A 521 31.17 -27.88 22.85
CA ILE A 521 29.99 -27.95 21.96
C ILE A 521 28.84 -27.12 22.53
N LEU A 522 28.57 -27.21 23.83
CA LEU A 522 27.52 -26.43 24.48
C LEU A 522 27.81 -24.92 24.40
N LEU A 523 29.06 -24.52 24.64
CA LEU A 523 29.50 -23.13 24.52
C LEU A 523 29.34 -22.62 23.09
N LEU A 524 29.79 -23.37 22.09
CA LEU A 524 29.64 -23.01 20.68
C LEU A 524 28.16 -22.86 20.30
N THR A 525 27.32 -23.82 20.73
CA THR A 525 25.87 -23.77 20.49
C THR A 525 25.25 -22.54 21.13
N PHE A 526 25.66 -22.22 22.36
CA PHE A 526 25.20 -21.03 23.07
C PHE A 526 25.60 -19.74 22.34
N VAL A 527 26.86 -19.60 21.90
CA VAL A 527 27.31 -18.45 21.11
C VAL A 527 26.52 -18.33 19.81
N LEU A 528 26.31 -19.42 19.07
CA LEU A 528 25.50 -19.41 17.85
C LEU A 528 24.03 -19.04 18.13
N CYS A 529 23.49 -19.40 19.29
CA CYS A 529 22.16 -18.96 19.70
C CYS A 529 22.12 -17.48 20.04
N LEU A 530 23.16 -16.94 20.70
CA LEU A 530 23.27 -15.51 21.00
C LEU A 530 23.38 -14.65 19.75
N LEU A 531 24.03 -15.13 18.68
CA LEU A 531 24.07 -14.42 17.40
C LEU A 531 22.67 -14.19 16.81
N ASN A 532 21.69 -15.05 17.12
CA ASN A 532 20.32 -14.82 16.67
C ASN A 532 19.62 -13.67 17.42
N LEU A 533 20.16 -13.18 18.54
CA LEU A 533 19.61 -12.01 19.24
C LEU A 533 19.82 -10.71 18.45
N GLU A 534 20.77 -10.66 17.52
CA GLU A 534 20.96 -9.52 16.62
C GLU A 534 19.66 -9.12 15.92
N LYS A 535 18.85 -10.13 15.53
CA LYS A 535 17.53 -9.90 14.93
C LYS A 535 16.59 -9.11 15.85
N MET A 536 16.68 -9.30 17.16
CA MET A 536 15.85 -8.55 18.11
C MET A 536 16.19 -7.06 18.09
N PHE A 537 17.48 -6.72 17.99
CA PHE A 537 17.95 -5.34 17.95
C PHE A 537 17.67 -4.66 16.61
N ASN A 538 17.61 -5.45 15.53
CA ASN A 538 17.31 -4.95 14.18
C ASN A 538 15.79 -4.96 13.87
N SER A 539 14.97 -5.57 14.72
CA SER A 539 13.52 -5.62 14.53
C SER A 539 12.87 -4.40 15.17
N TYR A 540 12.03 -3.72 14.42
CA TYR A 540 11.24 -2.60 14.90
C TYR A 540 9.77 -3.03 14.96
N VAL A 541 9.14 -2.76 16.11
CA VAL A 541 7.67 -2.72 16.16
C VAL A 541 7.25 -1.52 15.33
N ASN A 542 6.13 -1.65 14.62
CA ASN A 542 5.56 -0.51 13.94
C ASN A 542 5.10 0.51 14.98
N GLU A 543 5.97 1.50 15.25
CA GLU A 543 5.68 2.65 16.10
C GLU A 543 4.63 3.57 15.47
N TYR A 544 4.48 3.49 14.14
CA TYR A 544 3.29 3.99 13.47
C TYR A 544 2.10 3.18 13.95
N TYR A 545 1.47 3.71 14.97
CA TYR A 545 0.14 3.38 15.46
C TYR A 545 -0.94 3.59 14.38
N PHE A 546 -0.66 3.34 13.09
CA PHE A 546 -1.40 3.92 11.97
C PHE A 546 -2.01 5.28 12.35
N PRO A 547 -1.24 6.31 12.78
CA PRO A 547 -1.80 7.64 12.74
C PRO A 547 -1.93 7.92 11.24
N TYR A 548 -3.16 7.78 10.77
CA TYR A 548 -3.69 7.89 9.43
C TYR A 548 -3.32 9.22 8.74
N VAL A 549 -2.04 9.48 8.51
CA VAL A 549 -1.57 10.70 7.88
C VAL A 549 -0.80 10.31 6.62
N GLU A 550 -1.38 10.63 5.47
CA GLU A 550 -0.74 10.76 4.16
C GLU A 550 0.52 11.64 4.31
N PHE A 551 1.69 11.33 3.79
CA PHE A 551 2.08 11.16 2.39
C PHE A 551 3.31 10.24 2.40
N ASP A 552 3.50 9.48 1.31
CA ASP A 552 4.49 8.40 1.17
C ASP A 552 4.23 7.21 2.09
N TYR A 553 3.38 6.29 1.62
CA TYR A 553 3.29 4.92 2.14
C TYR A 553 4.66 4.23 1.93
N LEU A 554 5.61 4.52 2.81
CA LEU A 554 6.64 3.57 3.16
C LEU A 554 5.86 2.36 3.69
N GLY A 555 5.83 1.29 2.89
CA GLY A 555 5.02 0.11 3.16
C GLY A 555 5.16 -0.37 4.60
N TYR A 556 4.23 -1.21 5.05
CA TYR A 556 4.45 -2.09 6.21
C TYR A 556 5.90 -2.55 6.11
N PRO A 557 6.80 -2.25 7.09
CA PRO A 557 8.22 -2.43 6.87
C PRO A 557 8.39 -3.87 6.41
N ILE A 558 8.80 -3.98 5.15
CA ILE A 558 9.02 -5.27 4.52
C ILE A 558 10.07 -5.89 5.43
N LYS A 559 9.70 -6.94 6.16
CA LYS A 559 10.64 -7.67 7.02
C LYS A 559 11.91 -7.88 6.20
N ASN A 560 13.04 -7.32 6.67
CA ASN A 560 14.37 -7.39 6.05
C ASN A 560 14.67 -6.45 4.85
N SER A 561 13.91 -5.41 4.56
CA SER A 561 14.46 -4.32 3.73
C SER A 561 15.43 -3.52 4.59
N PHE A 562 16.73 -3.73 4.40
CA PHE A 562 17.73 -2.79 4.88
C PHE A 562 17.31 -1.41 4.39
N LYS A 563 17.06 -0.47 5.31
CA LYS A 563 17.02 0.96 4.97
C LYS A 563 18.35 1.24 4.28
N SER A 564 18.35 1.42 2.96
CA SER A 564 19.49 2.06 2.32
C SER A 564 19.65 3.40 3.03
N TRP A 565 20.83 3.64 3.57
CA TRP A 565 21.18 4.82 4.35
C TRP A 565 21.06 6.15 3.57
N GLU A 566 20.50 6.15 2.38
CA GLU A 566 20.44 7.29 1.46
C GLU A 566 19.17 8.16 1.62
N TYR A 567 18.16 7.73 2.37
CA TYR A 567 16.91 8.51 2.54
C TYR A 567 16.92 9.52 3.72
N LEU A 568 18.08 9.76 4.35
CA LEU A 568 18.19 10.66 5.52
C LEU A 568 19.00 11.94 5.28
N SER A 569 19.40 12.24 4.03
CA SER A 569 20.26 13.41 3.75
C SER A 569 19.63 14.53 2.93
N GLU A 570 18.33 14.53 2.66
CA GLU A 570 17.67 15.74 2.12
C GLU A 570 17.02 16.55 3.25
N PRO A 571 17.49 17.77 3.53
CA PRO A 571 16.75 18.69 4.39
C PRO A 571 15.50 19.16 3.64
N LEU A 572 14.33 18.80 4.17
CA LEU A 572 13.06 19.44 3.83
C LEU A 572 13.15 20.92 4.25
N ASN A 573 13.52 21.78 3.30
CA ASN A 573 13.24 23.22 3.41
C ASN A 573 11.78 23.43 3.05
N ILE A 574 10.95 23.63 4.07
CA ILE A 574 9.66 24.33 3.98
C ILE A 574 9.90 25.79 4.32
#